data_AF-A0A2N0BCV2-F1
#
_entry.id   AF-A0A2N0BCV2-F1
#
_cell.length_a   1.000
_cell.length_b   1.000
_cell.length_c   1.000
_cell.angle_alpha   90.00
_cell.angle_beta   90.00
_cell.angle_gamma   90.00
#
_symmetry.space_group_name_H-M   'P 1'
#
loop_
_entity.id
_entity.type
_entity.pdbx_description
1 polymer ?
#
loop_
_entity_poly.entity_id
_entity_poly.type
_entity_poly.pdbx_seq_one_letter_code
_entity_poly.pdbx_strand_id
1 'polypeptide(L)'
;MFAEPAEPRARSGIEIKNGTKESLLEDLEAALRATSLPISVGTRVIEIRKIRSGFSLLCENGEEFLTEEVILAVGKSGDAKSLNVPGESLSKVYHRWIDPKDFANENVLVVGGGDSAVEAAISVSEHAAKTTLSFRGKELARPKEENRFRLQTLVRSGKVEFLPETEVERIEDETVSLIALNRETQKRYGRSIPNTSVLVQIGSVPPLEFLKRIGIRINNRRGFWDWLGFAVMILFANGLYFGKASFYGNQIYAAIASVSFSGFGALSIPYGIRLFRKRSEFFADSWKIFKNVYITSAAAYFLFVYAGARYADFFLFGKQPGFHYTLLYSITILIFGLRRMKVKPTSYIRRQTWTLILIQIFPLFLLPEIILPFLGERGWLGSQDGFLLTQVFPYGAYWNAYGLILAWPLNLGIFYNPGITSFWLVYGILQTFAVIPFLVYRYGKGAYCGWICSCGGLAETLGDEHRTKMPHGKFADRLENSGQWILLFAAVITLFKLVEIFLSPWLPWAHAFGPIGDQGKKIYDVIVDLLLAGVVGVGAYFFLSGRVWCRFFCPLAALMHVYARFGRFRIVSEKKRCISCNICTRVCHQGIDVMNYANRGIPMDNVQCVRCSACIVNCPTDVLSFGTSK
;
A
#
# COMPACT_ATOMS: atom_id res chain seq x y z
N MET A 1 19.43 -8.73 -20.71
CA MET A 1 20.05 -9.04 -19.40
C MET A 1 19.00 -9.63 -18.48
N PHE A 2 19.01 -10.95 -18.35
CA PHE A 2 18.33 -11.69 -17.28
C PHE A 2 19.27 -11.75 -16.08
N ALA A 3 18.72 -11.67 -14.87
CA ALA A 3 19.50 -11.70 -13.64
C ALA A 3 18.91 -12.75 -12.69
N GLU A 4 19.75 -13.72 -12.28
CA GLU A 4 19.41 -14.62 -11.19
C GLU A 4 19.32 -13.83 -9.86
N PRO A 5 18.39 -14.16 -8.95
CA PRO A 5 18.40 -13.62 -7.60
C PRO A 5 19.76 -13.86 -6.94
N ALA A 6 20.38 -12.81 -6.38
CA ALA A 6 21.70 -12.93 -5.77
C ALA A 6 21.69 -13.92 -4.58
N GLU A 7 20.59 -13.95 -3.82
CA GLU A 7 20.37 -14.90 -2.73
C GLU A 7 18.88 -15.22 -2.51
N PRO A 8 18.55 -16.44 -2.06
CA PRO A 8 19.43 -17.61 -1.95
C PRO A 8 19.73 -18.20 -3.34
N ARG A 9 20.95 -18.73 -3.53
CA ARG A 9 21.30 -19.52 -4.72
C ARG A 9 20.30 -20.65 -4.90
N ALA A 10 19.74 -20.78 -6.09
CA ALA A 10 18.80 -21.85 -6.40
C ALA A 10 19.50 -23.21 -6.24
N ARG A 11 18.87 -24.16 -5.54
CA ARG A 11 19.34 -25.57 -5.52
C ARG A 11 18.93 -26.34 -6.79
N SER A 12 18.68 -25.62 -7.87
CA SER A 12 18.29 -26.20 -9.14
C SER A 12 19.53 -26.79 -9.82
N GLY A 13 19.39 -27.95 -10.48
CA GLY A 13 20.43 -28.45 -11.39
C GLY A 13 20.57 -27.62 -12.67
N ILE A 14 19.64 -26.68 -12.90
CA ILE A 14 19.68 -25.71 -14.00
C ILE A 14 20.36 -24.43 -13.48
N GLU A 15 21.60 -24.20 -13.91
CA GLU A 15 22.31 -22.93 -13.69
C GLU A 15 21.90 -21.90 -14.75
N ILE A 16 21.34 -20.77 -14.33
CA ILE A 16 21.00 -19.67 -15.23
C ILE A 16 22.09 -18.62 -15.15
N LYS A 17 22.93 -18.53 -16.19
CA LYS A 17 23.99 -17.53 -16.26
C LYS A 17 23.44 -16.19 -16.72
N ASN A 18 24.03 -15.10 -16.23
CA ASN A 18 23.72 -13.77 -16.73
C ASN A 18 24.18 -13.66 -18.19
N GLY A 19 23.25 -13.39 -19.11
CA GLY A 19 23.55 -13.32 -20.53
C GLY A 19 22.52 -12.55 -21.35
N THR A 20 22.56 -12.76 -22.67
CA THR A 20 21.54 -12.26 -23.60
C THR A 20 20.33 -13.19 -23.59
N LYS A 21 19.30 -12.87 -24.37
CA LYS A 21 18.13 -13.75 -24.51
C LYS A 21 18.53 -15.03 -25.23
N GLU A 22 19.40 -14.90 -26.22
CA GLU A 22 19.87 -15.97 -27.10
C GLU A 22 20.69 -16.97 -26.31
N SER A 23 21.68 -16.51 -25.52
CA SER A 23 22.48 -17.40 -24.68
C SER A 23 21.63 -18.15 -23.64
N LEU A 24 20.60 -17.50 -23.09
CA LEU A 24 19.67 -18.14 -22.16
C LEU A 24 18.84 -19.23 -22.85
N LEU A 25 18.37 -18.99 -24.08
CA LEU A 25 17.63 -19.98 -24.85
C LEU A 25 18.50 -21.19 -25.17
N GLU A 26 19.75 -20.97 -25.58
CA GLU A 26 20.74 -22.03 -25.82
C GLU A 26 20.99 -22.88 -24.56
N ASP A 27 21.21 -22.25 -23.41
CA ASP A 27 21.41 -22.94 -22.12
C ASP A 27 20.17 -23.78 -21.75
N LEU A 28 18.95 -23.24 -21.93
CA LEU A 28 17.70 -23.93 -21.63
C LEU A 28 17.46 -25.10 -22.61
N GLU A 29 17.72 -24.90 -23.90
CA GLU A 29 17.62 -25.97 -24.89
C GLU A 29 18.60 -27.10 -24.62
N ALA A 30 19.84 -26.78 -24.22
CA ALA A 30 20.83 -27.78 -23.84
C ALA A 30 20.36 -28.59 -22.62
N ALA A 31 19.80 -27.92 -21.61
CA ALA A 31 19.23 -28.59 -20.44
C ALA A 31 18.02 -29.47 -20.80
N LEU A 32 17.16 -29.01 -21.72
CA LEU A 32 16.03 -29.79 -22.24
C LEU A 32 16.51 -31.02 -23.03
N ARG A 33 17.53 -30.91 -23.87
CA ARG A 33 18.12 -32.06 -24.58
C ARG A 33 18.75 -33.08 -23.62
N ALA A 34 19.32 -32.60 -22.52
CA ALA A 34 19.91 -33.45 -21.48
C ALA A 34 18.86 -34.13 -20.58
N THR A 35 17.59 -33.71 -20.61
CA THR A 35 16.51 -34.29 -19.79
C THR A 35 15.43 -34.93 -20.67
N SER A 36 15.04 -36.17 -20.36
CA SER A 36 13.96 -36.87 -21.08
C SER A 36 12.57 -36.45 -20.59
N LEU A 37 12.26 -35.14 -20.67
CA LEU A 37 10.95 -34.61 -20.28
C LEU A 37 9.96 -34.70 -21.45
N PRO A 38 8.74 -35.25 -21.25
CA PRO A 38 7.70 -35.24 -22.27
C PRO A 38 7.12 -33.83 -22.39
N ILE A 39 7.47 -33.13 -23.47
CA ILE A 39 7.02 -31.75 -23.73
C ILE A 39 6.13 -31.73 -24.98
N SER A 40 4.87 -31.35 -24.80
CA SER A 40 3.93 -31.08 -25.89
C SER A 40 3.88 -29.58 -26.18
N VAL A 41 4.44 -29.18 -27.33
CA VAL A 41 4.36 -27.81 -27.85
C VAL A 41 3.15 -27.63 -28.77
N GLY A 42 2.62 -26.41 -28.87
CA GLY A 42 1.41 -26.13 -29.67
C GLY A 42 0.10 -26.57 -29.00
N THR A 43 0.16 -27.24 -27.85
CA THR A 43 -1.01 -27.73 -27.11
C THR A 43 -1.45 -26.70 -26.04
N ARG A 44 -2.38 -25.81 -26.37
CA ARG A 44 -2.91 -24.82 -25.43
C ARG A 44 -3.98 -25.44 -24.53
N VAL A 45 -3.74 -25.49 -23.22
CA VAL A 45 -4.75 -25.88 -22.23
C VAL A 45 -5.80 -24.77 -22.09
N ILE A 46 -7.07 -25.11 -22.32
CA ILE A 46 -8.20 -24.16 -22.25
C ILE A 46 -9.04 -24.35 -20.99
N GLU A 47 -9.08 -25.55 -20.43
CA GLU A 47 -9.87 -25.87 -19.24
C GLU A 47 -9.16 -26.88 -18.35
N ILE A 48 -9.35 -26.75 -17.03
CA ILE A 48 -8.86 -27.69 -16.02
C ILE A 48 -10.02 -27.98 -15.07
N ARG A 49 -10.46 -29.25 -15.05
CA ARG A 49 -11.55 -29.72 -14.19
C ARG A 49 -11.02 -30.63 -13.11
N LYS A 50 -11.44 -30.39 -11.87
CA LYS A 50 -11.16 -31.32 -10.77
C LYS A 50 -12.09 -32.54 -10.87
N ILE A 51 -11.51 -33.73 -10.93
CA ILE A 51 -12.22 -35.02 -10.96
C ILE A 51 -11.97 -35.79 -9.66
N ARG A 52 -12.59 -36.96 -9.47
CA ARG A 52 -12.45 -37.75 -8.22
C ARG A 52 -11.00 -38.13 -7.91
N SER A 53 -10.21 -38.46 -8.93
CA SER A 53 -8.83 -38.95 -8.81
C SER A 53 -7.80 -37.99 -9.41
N GLY A 54 -8.01 -36.67 -9.28
CA GLY A 54 -7.07 -35.65 -9.76
C GLY A 54 -7.72 -34.59 -10.64
N PHE A 55 -7.18 -34.38 -11.83
CA PHE A 55 -7.55 -33.33 -12.77
C PHE A 55 -7.65 -33.87 -14.20
N SER A 56 -8.62 -33.34 -14.95
CA SER A 56 -8.73 -33.44 -16.40
C SER A 56 -8.37 -32.08 -17.02
N LEU A 57 -7.54 -32.09 -18.06
CA LEU A 57 -7.11 -30.90 -18.81
C LEU A 57 -7.59 -31.02 -20.25
N LEU A 58 -8.44 -30.10 -20.67
CA LEU A 58 -8.89 -30.00 -22.06
C LEU A 58 -8.02 -29.00 -22.82
N CYS A 59 -7.56 -29.40 -24.00
CA CYS A 59 -6.73 -28.60 -24.87
C CYS A 59 -7.51 -28.04 -26.07
N GLU A 60 -7.02 -26.96 -26.66
CA GLU A 60 -7.65 -26.26 -27.79
C GLU A 60 -7.77 -27.15 -29.04
N ASN A 61 -6.84 -28.09 -29.22
CA ASN A 61 -6.86 -29.10 -30.29
C ASN A 61 -7.83 -30.27 -30.01
N GLY A 62 -8.56 -30.25 -28.89
CA GLY A 62 -9.49 -31.30 -28.48
C GLY A 62 -8.86 -32.44 -27.67
N GLU A 63 -7.54 -32.45 -27.47
CA GLU A 63 -6.87 -33.46 -26.64
C GLU A 63 -7.23 -33.29 -25.15
N GLU A 64 -7.36 -34.42 -24.45
CA GLU A 64 -7.64 -34.44 -23.02
C GLU A 64 -6.53 -35.20 -22.27
N PHE A 65 -6.01 -34.60 -21.20
CA PHE A 65 -4.99 -35.21 -20.34
C PHE A 65 -5.53 -35.43 -18.92
N LEU A 66 -5.19 -36.57 -18.32
CA LEU A 66 -5.50 -36.91 -16.94
C LEU A 66 -4.24 -36.88 -16.09
N THR A 67 -4.29 -36.24 -14.93
CA THR A 67 -3.16 -36.14 -14.00
C THR A 67 -3.64 -36.04 -12.55
N GLU A 68 -2.82 -36.46 -11.60
CA GLU A 68 -3.09 -36.29 -10.17
C GLU A 68 -2.84 -34.85 -9.70
N GLU A 69 -1.80 -34.21 -10.26
CA GLU A 69 -1.35 -32.88 -9.87
C GLU A 69 -1.14 -31.96 -11.08
N VAL A 70 -1.33 -30.66 -10.86
CA VAL A 70 -1.15 -29.61 -11.87
C VAL A 70 -0.24 -28.52 -11.32
N ILE A 71 0.87 -28.27 -12.02
CA ILE A 71 1.75 -27.13 -11.78
C ILE A 71 1.46 -26.05 -12.81
N LEU A 72 0.95 -24.90 -12.36
CA LEU A 72 0.67 -23.77 -13.25
C LEU A 72 1.87 -22.83 -13.34
N ALA A 73 2.62 -22.94 -14.44
CA ALA A 73 3.79 -22.11 -14.75
C ALA A 73 3.58 -21.17 -15.95
N VAL A 74 2.35 -20.69 -16.18
CA VAL A 74 1.91 -19.91 -17.36
C VAL A 74 2.47 -18.47 -17.45
N GLY A 75 3.34 -18.06 -16.52
CA GLY A 75 3.93 -16.73 -16.50
C GLY A 75 2.91 -15.60 -16.24
N LYS A 76 3.32 -14.36 -16.57
CA LYS A 76 2.47 -13.15 -16.47
C LYS A 76 1.96 -12.66 -17.82
N SER A 77 2.65 -13.05 -18.88
CA SER A 77 2.33 -12.67 -20.25
C SER A 77 1.26 -13.62 -20.75
N GLY A 78 0.00 -13.23 -20.64
CA GLY A 78 -1.07 -13.93 -21.34
C GLY A 78 -1.10 -13.54 -22.81
N ASP A 79 -2.30 -13.40 -23.37
CA ASP A 79 -2.47 -13.00 -24.77
C ASP A 79 -1.91 -11.60 -25.00
N ALA A 80 -1.36 -11.35 -26.19
CA ALA A 80 -0.93 -10.01 -26.55
C ALA A 80 -2.13 -9.06 -26.59
N LYS A 81 -1.93 -7.79 -26.25
CA LYS A 81 -2.98 -6.79 -26.43
C LYS A 81 -3.18 -6.53 -27.91
N SER A 82 -4.45 -6.43 -28.28
CA SER A 82 -4.89 -5.99 -29.60
C SER A 82 -5.00 -4.46 -29.66
N LEU A 83 -4.68 -3.90 -30.82
CA LEU A 83 -4.95 -2.52 -31.22
C LEU A 83 -6.46 -2.27 -31.33
N ASN A 84 -7.25 -3.31 -31.63
CA ASN A 84 -8.68 -3.26 -31.93
C ASN A 84 -8.98 -2.31 -33.09
N VAL A 85 -8.20 -2.43 -34.16
CA VAL A 85 -8.34 -1.64 -35.39
C VAL A 85 -8.73 -2.53 -36.57
N PRO A 86 -9.44 -2.02 -37.58
CA PRO A 86 -9.70 -2.78 -38.79
C PRO A 86 -8.39 -3.23 -39.45
N GLY A 87 -8.34 -4.50 -39.88
CA GLY A 87 -7.17 -5.12 -40.51
C GLY A 87 -6.12 -5.71 -39.57
N GLU A 88 -6.32 -5.64 -38.25
CA GLU A 88 -5.39 -6.26 -37.30
C GLU A 88 -5.29 -7.79 -37.43
N SER A 89 -6.32 -8.44 -37.99
CA SER A 89 -6.35 -9.90 -38.20
C SER A 89 -5.59 -10.36 -39.46
N LEU A 90 -4.98 -9.45 -40.23
CA LEU A 90 -4.21 -9.80 -41.43
C LEU A 90 -2.94 -10.59 -41.04
N SER A 91 -2.50 -11.49 -41.93
CA SER A 91 -1.34 -12.36 -41.70
C SER A 91 -0.02 -11.61 -41.50
N LYS A 92 0.07 -10.38 -42.02
CA LYS A 92 1.21 -9.46 -41.85
C LYS A 92 1.33 -8.83 -40.44
N VAL A 93 0.37 -9.08 -39.55
CA VAL A 93 0.32 -8.49 -38.21
C VAL A 93 0.81 -9.50 -37.18
N TYR A 94 1.93 -9.18 -36.53
CA TYR A 94 2.58 -10.04 -35.58
C TYR A 94 2.56 -9.42 -34.18
N HIS A 95 2.00 -10.16 -33.24
CA HIS A 95 2.02 -9.80 -31.82
C HIS A 95 3.26 -10.32 -31.08
N ARG A 96 3.97 -11.27 -31.70
CA ARG A 96 5.25 -11.83 -31.25
C ARG A 96 6.12 -12.04 -32.48
N TRP A 97 7.41 -11.80 -32.32
CA TRP A 97 8.40 -12.02 -33.37
C TRP A 97 9.48 -12.97 -32.82
N ILE A 98 9.98 -13.86 -33.68
CA ILE A 98 10.90 -14.94 -33.29
C ILE A 98 12.32 -14.57 -33.69
N ASP A 99 12.56 -14.22 -34.97
CA ASP A 99 13.87 -13.83 -35.49
C ASP A 99 13.76 -12.49 -36.25
N PRO A 100 14.68 -11.52 -36.10
CA PRO A 100 14.58 -10.26 -36.85
C PRO A 100 14.84 -10.47 -38.35
N LYS A 101 15.52 -11.56 -38.72
CA LYS A 101 15.83 -11.90 -40.12
C LYS A 101 14.60 -12.27 -40.93
N ASP A 102 13.52 -12.70 -40.28
CA ASP A 102 12.24 -12.99 -40.94
C ASP A 102 11.68 -11.76 -41.66
N PHE A 103 12.11 -10.56 -41.25
CA PHE A 103 11.67 -9.28 -41.81
C PHE A 103 12.71 -8.65 -42.76
N ALA A 104 13.63 -9.45 -43.29
CA ALA A 104 14.65 -8.96 -44.21
C ALA A 104 14.02 -8.32 -45.46
N ASN A 105 14.50 -7.13 -45.82
CA ASN A 105 13.99 -6.33 -46.96
C ASN A 105 12.52 -5.88 -46.86
N GLU A 106 11.91 -5.94 -45.67
CA GLU A 106 10.52 -5.52 -45.47
C GLU A 106 10.37 -4.06 -44.98
N ASN A 107 9.19 -3.48 -45.20
CA ASN A 107 8.76 -2.22 -44.60
C ASN A 107 7.99 -2.51 -43.30
N VAL A 108 8.71 -2.50 -42.18
CA VAL A 108 8.18 -2.93 -40.89
C VAL A 108 7.71 -1.73 -40.06
N LEU A 109 6.47 -1.80 -39.57
CA LEU A 109 5.93 -0.89 -38.58
C LEU A 109 5.91 -1.56 -37.21
N VAL A 110 6.68 -1.03 -36.26
CA VAL A 110 6.62 -1.42 -34.86
C VAL A 110 5.70 -0.48 -34.11
N VAL A 111 4.73 -1.02 -33.36
CA VAL A 111 3.75 -0.25 -32.60
C VAL A 111 3.97 -0.48 -31.10
N GLY A 112 4.35 0.58 -30.37
CA GLY A 112 4.53 0.51 -28.92
C GLY A 112 5.59 1.46 -28.38
N GLY A 113 5.66 1.56 -27.05
CA GLY A 113 6.65 2.41 -26.36
C GLY A 113 7.23 1.79 -25.10
N GLY A 114 7.12 0.46 -24.98
CA GLY A 114 7.79 -0.33 -23.94
C GLY A 114 9.20 -0.74 -24.38
N ASP A 115 9.95 -1.36 -23.46
CA ASP A 115 11.29 -1.88 -23.76
C ASP A 115 11.24 -2.90 -24.91
N SER A 116 10.27 -3.82 -24.91
CA SER A 116 10.07 -4.81 -25.97
C SER A 116 9.83 -4.21 -27.36
N ALA A 117 9.12 -3.08 -27.43
CA ALA A 117 8.89 -2.38 -28.71
C ALA A 117 10.19 -1.76 -29.23
N VAL A 118 11.00 -1.20 -28.35
CA VAL A 118 12.30 -0.63 -28.72
C VAL A 118 13.32 -1.71 -29.08
N GLU A 119 13.36 -2.82 -28.35
CA GLU A 119 14.20 -3.98 -28.70
C GLU A 119 13.82 -4.55 -30.06
N ALA A 120 12.51 -4.67 -30.36
CA ALA A 120 12.03 -5.09 -31.66
C ALA A 120 12.48 -4.13 -32.77
N ALA A 121 12.25 -2.81 -32.59
CA ALA A 121 12.65 -1.81 -33.58
C ALA A 121 14.16 -1.80 -33.84
N ILE A 122 14.99 -1.92 -32.80
CA ILE A 122 16.45 -2.00 -32.95
C ILE A 122 16.84 -3.25 -33.73
N SER A 123 16.35 -4.42 -33.31
CA SER A 123 16.78 -5.71 -33.87
C SER A 123 16.35 -5.86 -35.34
N VAL A 124 15.12 -5.43 -35.66
CA VAL A 124 14.59 -5.51 -37.03
C VAL A 124 15.25 -4.47 -37.95
N SER A 125 15.65 -3.31 -37.43
CA SER A 125 16.35 -2.29 -38.23
C SER A 125 17.71 -2.72 -38.77
N GLU A 126 18.26 -3.84 -38.28
CA GLU A 126 19.50 -4.42 -38.81
C GLU A 126 19.28 -5.17 -40.13
N HIS A 127 18.04 -5.60 -40.45
CA HIS A 127 17.72 -6.48 -41.59
C HIS A 127 16.60 -5.93 -42.49
N ALA A 128 15.65 -5.18 -41.94
CA ALA A 128 14.51 -4.63 -42.69
C ALA A 128 14.93 -3.51 -43.64
N ALA A 129 14.21 -3.38 -44.77
CA ALA A 129 14.43 -2.29 -45.72
C ALA A 129 14.08 -0.93 -45.10
N LYS A 130 12.99 -0.88 -44.31
CA LYS A 130 12.59 0.30 -43.56
C LYS A 130 11.93 -0.09 -42.26
N THR A 131 12.37 0.50 -41.15
CA THR A 131 11.73 0.33 -39.84
C THR A 131 11.09 1.63 -39.38
N THR A 132 9.80 1.59 -39.08
CA THR A 132 9.04 2.72 -38.50
C THR A 132 8.59 2.35 -37.10
N LEU A 133 8.80 3.20 -36.10
CA LEU A 133 8.32 3.01 -34.74
C LEU A 133 7.22 4.03 -34.41
N SER A 134 5.99 3.57 -34.23
CA SER A 134 4.84 4.40 -33.87
C SER A 134 4.52 4.28 -32.37
N PHE A 135 4.38 5.42 -31.70
CA PHE A 135 4.02 5.47 -30.29
C PHE A 135 3.07 6.62 -29.96
N ARG A 136 1.93 6.30 -29.33
CA ARG A 136 0.89 7.26 -28.92
C ARG A 136 1.31 8.37 -27.95
N GLY A 137 2.46 8.22 -27.32
CA GLY A 137 2.98 9.19 -26.35
C GLY A 137 4.07 10.06 -26.97
N LYS A 138 4.33 11.20 -26.33
CA LYS A 138 5.38 12.14 -26.76
C LYS A 138 6.79 11.58 -26.62
N GLU A 139 7.06 10.85 -25.54
CA GLU A 139 8.40 10.36 -25.21
C GLU A 139 8.42 8.91 -24.72
N LEU A 140 9.46 8.18 -25.12
CA LEU A 140 9.71 6.79 -24.73
C LEU A 140 10.27 6.71 -23.30
N ALA A 141 9.42 6.86 -22.28
CA ALA A 141 9.86 6.87 -20.87
C ALA A 141 10.18 5.48 -20.28
N ARG A 142 9.59 4.41 -20.83
CA ARG A 142 9.66 3.04 -20.29
C ARG A 142 10.91 2.22 -20.68
N PRO A 143 11.45 2.32 -21.90
CA PRO A 143 12.60 1.51 -22.32
C PRO A 143 13.83 1.75 -21.45
N LYS A 144 14.70 0.74 -21.38
CA LYS A 144 16.02 0.82 -20.75
C LYS A 144 16.86 1.91 -21.42
N GLU A 145 17.76 2.50 -20.64
CA GLU A 145 18.54 3.67 -21.06
C GLU A 145 19.47 3.35 -22.24
N GLU A 146 20.10 2.19 -22.22
CA GLU A 146 20.93 1.66 -23.32
C GLU A 146 20.13 1.48 -24.62
N ASN A 147 18.96 0.82 -24.54
CA ASN A 147 18.05 0.66 -25.68
C ASN A 147 17.57 2.01 -26.21
N ARG A 148 17.29 2.98 -25.32
CA ARG A 148 16.90 4.34 -25.72
C ARG A 148 18.02 5.05 -26.48
N PHE A 149 19.26 4.95 -26.00
CA PHE A 149 20.41 5.55 -26.65
C PHE A 149 20.71 4.90 -28.01
N ARG A 150 20.65 3.56 -28.09
CA ARG A 150 20.78 2.82 -29.36
C ARG A 150 19.71 3.24 -30.36
N LEU A 151 18.44 3.29 -29.93
CA LEU A 151 17.34 3.75 -30.77
C LEU A 151 17.56 5.19 -31.25
N GLN A 152 17.95 6.12 -30.37
CA GLN A 152 18.22 7.51 -30.77
C GLN A 152 19.34 7.59 -31.81
N THR A 153 20.36 6.76 -31.70
CA THR A 153 21.44 6.68 -32.69
C THR A 153 20.90 6.20 -34.04
N LEU A 154 20.07 5.16 -34.04
CA LEU A 154 19.43 4.64 -35.25
C LEU A 154 18.47 5.65 -35.90
N VAL A 155 17.69 6.37 -35.10
CA VAL A 155 16.81 7.44 -35.58
C VAL A 155 17.62 8.58 -36.21
N ARG A 156 18.72 9.02 -35.57
CA ARG A 156 19.62 10.04 -36.13
C ARG A 156 20.29 9.59 -37.43
N SER A 157 20.61 8.31 -37.55
CA SER A 157 21.17 7.74 -38.77
C SER A 157 20.15 7.50 -39.88
N GLY A 158 18.85 7.71 -39.62
CA GLY A 158 17.76 7.46 -40.58
C GLY A 158 17.35 5.98 -40.72
N LYS A 159 18.01 5.05 -40.02
CA LYS A 159 17.68 3.61 -40.04
C LYS A 159 16.31 3.29 -39.42
N VAL A 160 15.83 4.11 -38.48
CA VAL A 160 14.52 3.97 -37.86
C VAL A 160 13.76 5.30 -37.94
N GLU A 161 12.57 5.30 -38.54
CA GLU A 161 11.65 6.45 -38.53
C GLU A 161 10.81 6.40 -37.24
N PHE A 162 11.07 7.30 -36.29
CA PHE A 162 10.27 7.38 -35.05
C PHE A 162 9.12 8.38 -35.18
N LEU A 163 7.89 7.90 -34.98
CA LEU A 163 6.65 8.66 -35.02
C LEU A 163 6.05 8.74 -33.61
N PRO A 164 6.31 9.82 -32.86
CA PRO A 164 5.66 10.06 -31.57
C PRO A 164 4.25 10.63 -31.77
N GLU A 165 3.41 10.49 -30.74
CA GLU A 165 2.01 10.96 -30.73
C GLU A 165 1.16 10.44 -31.90
N THR A 166 1.50 9.25 -32.41
CA THR A 166 0.75 8.55 -33.45
C THR A 166 0.05 7.30 -32.94
N GLU A 167 -1.18 7.07 -33.40
CA GLU A 167 -1.95 5.85 -33.17
C GLU A 167 -2.31 5.20 -34.51
N VAL A 168 -2.37 3.86 -34.55
CA VAL A 168 -2.84 3.13 -35.74
C VAL A 168 -4.35 3.26 -35.81
N GLU A 169 -4.88 3.63 -36.97
CA GLU A 169 -6.32 3.71 -37.24
C GLU A 169 -6.82 2.48 -38.01
N ARG A 170 -6.06 2.03 -39.01
CA ARG A 170 -6.40 0.91 -39.87
C ARG A 170 -5.14 0.29 -40.48
N ILE A 171 -5.17 -1.03 -40.66
CA ILE A 171 -4.15 -1.80 -41.37
C ILE A 171 -4.77 -2.34 -42.66
N GLU A 172 -4.08 -2.20 -43.77
CA GLU A 172 -4.45 -2.73 -45.08
C GLU A 172 -3.32 -3.63 -45.61
N ASP A 173 -3.56 -4.35 -46.72
CA ASP A 173 -2.61 -5.35 -47.23
C ASP A 173 -1.23 -4.76 -47.55
N GLU A 174 -1.18 -3.53 -48.06
CA GLU A 174 0.07 -2.86 -48.45
C GLU A 174 0.34 -1.55 -47.71
N THR A 175 -0.61 -1.06 -46.90
CA THR A 175 -0.47 0.21 -46.19
C THR A 175 -0.97 0.16 -44.75
N VAL A 176 -0.52 1.12 -43.93
CA VAL A 176 -1.07 1.36 -42.59
C VAL A 176 -1.44 2.83 -42.45
N SER A 177 -2.67 3.09 -42.01
CA SER A 177 -3.16 4.43 -41.69
C SER A 177 -2.88 4.76 -40.23
N LEU A 178 -2.21 5.89 -40.00
CA LEU A 178 -1.85 6.44 -38.71
C LEU A 178 -2.54 7.78 -38.49
N ILE A 179 -2.99 8.04 -37.26
CA ILE A 179 -3.45 9.36 -36.82
C ILE A 179 -2.39 9.96 -35.91
N ALA A 180 -1.85 11.11 -36.29
CA ALA A 180 -1.09 11.97 -35.39
C ALA A 180 -2.05 12.88 -34.61
N LEU A 181 -1.96 12.85 -33.28
CA LEU A 181 -2.78 13.67 -32.39
C LEU A 181 -1.95 14.84 -31.87
N ASN A 182 -2.23 16.07 -32.35
CA ASN A 182 -1.65 17.25 -31.73
C ASN A 182 -2.44 17.58 -30.46
N ARG A 183 -1.86 17.31 -29.29
CA ARG A 183 -2.56 17.47 -28.00
C ARG A 183 -2.81 18.92 -27.59
N GLU A 184 -2.02 19.87 -28.10
CA GLU A 184 -2.19 21.31 -27.82
C GLU A 184 -3.36 21.91 -28.61
N THR A 185 -3.55 21.47 -29.86
CA THR A 185 -4.60 22.00 -30.75
C THR A 185 -5.82 21.09 -30.90
N GLN A 186 -5.77 19.87 -30.35
CA GLN A 186 -6.76 18.79 -30.52
C GLN A 186 -7.02 18.38 -31.99
N LYS A 187 -6.19 18.83 -32.94
CA LYS A 187 -6.31 18.45 -34.36
C LYS A 187 -5.71 17.07 -34.62
N ARG A 188 -6.38 16.30 -35.48
CA ARG A 188 -5.98 14.97 -35.96
C ARG A 188 -5.47 15.08 -37.39
N TYR A 189 -4.30 14.53 -37.66
CA TYR A 189 -3.71 14.46 -38.99
C TYR A 189 -3.52 13.00 -39.38
N GLY A 190 -4.22 12.57 -40.44
CA GLY A 190 -4.06 11.23 -40.99
C GLY A 190 -2.82 11.14 -41.86
N ARG A 191 -2.07 10.04 -41.76
CA ARG A 191 -0.94 9.70 -42.63
C ARG A 191 -1.03 8.21 -42.96
N SER A 192 -1.02 7.87 -44.25
CA SER A 192 -0.83 6.48 -44.69
C SER A 192 0.65 6.23 -45.00
N ILE A 193 1.15 5.07 -44.61
CA ILE A 193 2.52 4.63 -44.90
C ILE A 193 2.50 3.28 -45.62
N PRO A 194 3.35 3.06 -46.64
CA PRO A 194 3.58 1.73 -47.19
C PRO A 194 4.13 0.79 -46.10
N ASN A 195 3.60 -0.42 -46.04
CA ASN A 195 3.92 -1.35 -44.98
C ASN A 195 3.73 -2.78 -45.45
N THR A 196 4.70 -3.65 -45.19
CA THR A 196 4.59 -5.08 -45.49
C THR A 196 4.37 -5.91 -44.23
N SER A 197 4.87 -5.46 -43.06
CA SER A 197 4.69 -6.17 -41.78
C SER A 197 4.47 -5.22 -40.61
N VAL A 198 3.60 -5.60 -39.67
CA VAL A 198 3.30 -4.83 -38.46
C VAL A 198 3.66 -5.63 -37.21
N LEU A 199 4.56 -5.12 -36.39
CA LEU A 199 4.92 -5.67 -35.09
C LEU A 199 4.19 -4.94 -33.96
N VAL A 200 3.16 -5.57 -33.39
CA VAL A 200 2.33 -5.00 -32.32
C VAL A 200 2.94 -5.33 -30.95
N GLN A 201 3.74 -4.41 -30.41
CA GLN A 201 4.47 -4.55 -29.13
C GLN A 201 3.91 -3.63 -28.03
N ILE A 202 2.58 -3.67 -27.83
CA ILE A 202 1.85 -2.85 -26.83
C ILE A 202 1.65 -3.54 -25.48
N GLY A 203 2.30 -4.70 -25.28
CA GLY A 203 2.27 -5.52 -24.08
C GLY A 203 1.17 -6.59 -24.11
N SER A 204 1.05 -7.37 -23.03
CA SER A 204 0.12 -8.49 -22.91
C SER A 204 -0.98 -8.24 -21.88
N VAL A 205 -2.10 -8.94 -22.02
CA VAL A 205 -3.15 -9.08 -21.02
C VAL A 205 -2.78 -10.26 -20.12
N PRO A 206 -2.78 -10.12 -18.78
CA PRO A 206 -2.57 -11.26 -17.90
C PRO A 206 -3.70 -12.28 -18.08
N PRO A 207 -3.44 -13.60 -17.96
CA PRO A 207 -4.42 -14.66 -18.26
C PRO A 207 -5.50 -14.81 -17.16
N LEU A 208 -6.10 -13.72 -16.71
CA LEU A 208 -7.04 -13.68 -15.59
C LEU A 208 -8.31 -14.48 -15.87
N GLU A 209 -8.85 -14.43 -17.09
CA GLU A 209 -10.06 -15.20 -17.44
C GLU A 209 -9.81 -16.71 -17.45
N PHE A 210 -8.63 -17.15 -17.90
CA PHE A 210 -8.21 -18.54 -17.77
C PHE A 210 -8.12 -18.95 -16.30
N LEU A 211 -7.40 -18.17 -15.48
CA LEU A 211 -7.26 -18.45 -14.04
C LEU A 211 -8.62 -18.48 -13.31
N LYS A 212 -9.55 -17.60 -13.69
CA LYS A 212 -10.92 -17.59 -13.14
C LYS A 212 -11.71 -18.83 -13.54
N ARG A 213 -11.65 -19.24 -14.82
CA ARG A 213 -12.35 -20.43 -15.33
C ARG A 213 -11.93 -21.70 -14.60
N ILE A 214 -10.64 -21.86 -14.32
CA ILE A 214 -10.12 -23.00 -13.56
C ILE A 214 -10.33 -22.87 -12.03
N GLY A 215 -11.04 -21.83 -11.57
CA GLY A 215 -11.44 -21.67 -10.17
C GLY A 215 -10.40 -21.02 -9.25
N ILE A 216 -9.33 -20.42 -9.78
CA ILE A 216 -8.32 -19.75 -8.96
C ILE A 216 -8.86 -18.42 -8.42
N ARG A 217 -8.80 -18.28 -7.09
CA ARG A 217 -9.20 -17.04 -6.41
C ARG A 217 -8.16 -15.94 -6.67
N ILE A 218 -8.59 -14.89 -7.37
CA ILE A 218 -7.78 -13.68 -7.54
C ILE A 218 -7.85 -12.84 -6.26
N ASN A 219 -6.69 -12.51 -5.70
CA ASN A 219 -6.59 -11.66 -4.51
C ASN A 219 -7.22 -10.27 -4.74
N ASN A 220 -7.80 -9.70 -3.68
CA ASN A 220 -8.50 -8.41 -3.64
C ASN A 220 -9.84 -8.33 -4.39
N ARG A 221 -10.36 -9.42 -4.95
CA ARG A 221 -11.78 -9.48 -5.35
C ARG A 221 -12.64 -9.69 -4.11
N ARG A 222 -13.63 -8.83 -3.90
CA ARG A 222 -14.54 -8.90 -2.75
C ARG A 222 -15.91 -9.39 -3.20
N GLY A 223 -16.38 -10.46 -2.57
CA GLY A 223 -17.74 -10.95 -2.71
C GLY A 223 -18.65 -10.43 -1.60
N PHE A 224 -19.93 -10.83 -1.66
CA PHE A 224 -20.94 -10.50 -0.64
C PHE A 224 -20.48 -10.83 0.78
N TRP A 225 -19.94 -12.04 1.00
CA TRP A 225 -19.48 -12.49 2.32
C TRP A 225 -18.30 -11.69 2.87
N ASP A 226 -17.45 -11.16 2.00
CA ASP A 226 -16.33 -10.30 2.41
C ASP A 226 -16.87 -8.96 2.92
N TRP A 227 -17.85 -8.39 2.22
CA TRP A 227 -18.54 -7.15 2.63
C TRP A 227 -19.36 -7.33 3.91
N LEU A 228 -20.03 -8.48 4.08
CA LEU A 228 -20.71 -8.80 5.33
C LEU A 228 -19.72 -8.88 6.50
N GLY A 229 -18.59 -9.58 6.32
CA GLY A 229 -17.54 -9.65 7.34
C GLY A 229 -16.96 -8.28 7.68
N PHE A 230 -16.80 -7.40 6.68
CA PHE A 230 -16.39 -6.02 6.90
C PHE A 230 -17.42 -5.23 7.71
N ALA A 231 -18.71 -5.35 7.39
CA ALA A 231 -19.78 -4.72 8.16
C ALA A 231 -19.81 -5.19 9.62
N VAL A 232 -19.69 -6.50 9.86
CA VAL A 232 -19.58 -7.09 11.21
C VAL A 232 -18.40 -6.49 11.98
N MET A 233 -17.23 -6.39 11.34
CA MET A 233 -16.04 -5.82 11.99
C MET A 233 -16.18 -4.33 12.29
N ILE A 234 -16.78 -3.56 11.39
CA ILE A 234 -17.04 -2.13 11.60
C ILE A 234 -18.05 -1.91 12.71
N LEU A 235 -19.14 -2.69 12.76
CA LEU A 235 -20.12 -2.62 13.86
C LEU A 235 -19.48 -2.98 15.20
N PHE A 236 -18.65 -4.02 15.24
CA PHE A 236 -17.89 -4.37 16.44
C PHE A 236 -16.99 -3.21 16.90
N ALA A 237 -16.13 -2.69 16.00
CA ALA A 237 -15.26 -1.57 16.33
C ALA A 237 -16.08 -0.32 16.74
N ASN A 238 -17.19 -0.03 16.06
CA ASN A 238 -18.06 1.09 16.41
C ASN A 238 -18.61 0.94 17.84
N GLY A 239 -19.11 -0.26 18.18
CA GLY A 239 -19.51 -0.60 19.55
C GLY A 239 -18.40 -0.38 20.58
N LEU A 240 -17.17 -0.84 20.30
CA LEU A 240 -16.04 -0.67 21.23
C LEU A 240 -15.67 0.80 21.44
N TYR A 241 -15.51 1.57 20.36
CA TYR A 241 -15.04 2.95 20.44
C TYR A 241 -16.11 3.87 21.03
N PHE A 242 -17.34 3.83 20.52
CA PHE A 242 -18.44 4.63 21.08
C PHE A 242 -18.80 4.18 22.51
N GLY A 243 -18.67 2.89 22.81
CA GLY A 243 -18.80 2.37 24.16
C GLY A 243 -17.78 3.01 25.11
N LYS A 244 -16.49 2.97 24.76
CA LYS A 244 -15.43 3.67 25.53
C LYS A 244 -15.74 5.16 25.70
N ALA A 245 -16.15 5.83 24.64
CA ALA A 245 -16.45 7.27 24.67
C ALA A 245 -17.68 7.60 25.52
N SER A 246 -18.63 6.67 25.69
CA SER A 246 -19.85 6.89 26.48
C SER A 246 -19.59 7.12 27.97
N PHE A 247 -18.44 6.71 28.50
CA PHE A 247 -18.03 7.01 29.88
C PHE A 247 -17.60 8.47 30.09
N TYR A 248 -17.24 9.16 29.01
CA TYR A 248 -16.73 10.54 29.04
C TYR A 248 -17.66 11.52 28.28
N GLY A 249 -18.77 11.05 27.75
CA GLY A 249 -19.59 11.78 26.78
C GLY A 249 -21.09 11.61 26.95
N ASN A 250 -21.86 12.15 26.01
CA ASN A 250 -23.32 12.20 26.07
C ASN A 250 -23.97 10.81 25.87
N GLN A 251 -25.20 10.64 26.35
CA GLN A 251 -26.03 9.43 26.23
C GLN A 251 -26.15 8.90 24.79
N ILE A 252 -26.01 9.79 23.80
CA ILE A 252 -25.98 9.43 22.37
C ILE A 252 -24.88 8.41 22.06
N TYR A 253 -23.70 8.50 22.67
CA TYR A 253 -22.61 7.54 22.42
C TYR A 253 -22.96 6.14 22.93
N ALA A 254 -23.65 6.05 24.07
CA ALA A 254 -24.16 4.78 24.58
C ALA A 254 -25.19 4.18 23.62
N ALA A 255 -26.12 4.99 23.10
CA ALA A 255 -27.11 4.53 22.12
C ALA A 255 -26.45 3.99 20.84
N ILE A 256 -25.48 4.71 20.28
CA ILE A 256 -24.71 4.27 19.09
C ILE A 256 -23.99 2.95 19.38
N ALA A 257 -23.36 2.82 20.55
CA ALA A 257 -22.67 1.60 20.95
C ALA A 257 -23.63 0.41 21.06
N SER A 258 -24.78 0.60 21.71
CA SER A 258 -25.80 -0.44 21.85
C SER A 258 -26.36 -0.91 20.50
N VAL A 259 -26.73 0.02 19.62
CA VAL A 259 -27.21 -0.32 18.26
C VAL A 259 -26.14 -1.09 17.48
N SER A 260 -24.88 -0.67 17.60
CA SER A 260 -23.75 -1.33 16.93
C SER A 260 -23.51 -2.74 17.44
N PHE A 261 -23.57 -2.98 18.76
CA PHE A 261 -23.46 -4.32 19.33
C PHE A 261 -24.64 -5.22 18.97
N SER A 262 -25.87 -4.69 18.94
CA SER A 262 -27.04 -5.43 18.46
C SER A 262 -26.89 -5.84 16.99
N GLY A 263 -26.47 -4.90 16.13
CA GLY A 263 -26.19 -5.19 14.73
C GLY A 263 -25.05 -6.20 14.55
N PHE A 264 -23.99 -6.09 15.34
CA PHE A 264 -22.89 -7.06 15.37
C PHE A 264 -23.41 -8.47 15.72
N GLY A 265 -24.21 -8.60 16.78
CA GLY A 265 -24.80 -9.88 17.17
C GLY A 265 -25.65 -10.48 16.05
N ALA A 266 -26.55 -9.70 15.46
CA ALA A 266 -27.43 -10.14 14.38
C ALA A 266 -26.66 -10.63 13.13
N LEU A 267 -25.64 -9.88 12.70
CA LEU A 267 -24.87 -10.21 11.50
C LEU A 267 -23.76 -11.25 11.75
N SER A 268 -23.32 -11.42 13.00
CA SER A 268 -22.30 -12.41 13.36
C SER A 268 -22.78 -13.86 13.21
N ILE A 269 -24.08 -14.13 13.33
CA ILE A 269 -24.64 -15.49 13.21
C ILE A 269 -24.48 -16.03 11.78
N PRO A 270 -25.02 -15.39 10.72
CA PRO A 270 -24.87 -15.90 9.36
C PRO A 270 -23.39 -15.90 8.91
N TYR A 271 -22.62 -14.89 9.33
CA TYR A 271 -21.17 -14.85 9.05
C TYR A 271 -20.41 -15.96 9.79
N GLY A 272 -20.78 -16.26 11.04
CA GLY A 272 -20.22 -17.32 11.86
C GLY A 272 -20.46 -18.70 11.27
N ILE A 273 -21.68 -18.98 10.78
CA ILE A 273 -21.99 -20.24 10.07
C ILE A 273 -21.08 -20.39 8.84
N ARG A 274 -20.88 -19.31 8.09
CA ARG A 274 -19.99 -19.28 6.92
C ARG A 274 -18.53 -19.55 7.28
N LEU A 275 -18.04 -18.97 8.39
CA LEU A 275 -16.70 -19.21 8.94
C LEU A 275 -16.54 -20.65 9.40
N PHE A 276 -17.54 -21.22 10.08
CA PHE A 276 -17.53 -22.61 10.55
C PHE A 276 -17.43 -23.63 9.41
N ARG A 277 -18.13 -23.38 8.29
CA ARG A 277 -17.98 -24.16 7.05
C ARG A 277 -16.58 -24.07 6.44
N LYS A 278 -15.84 -23.00 6.73
CA LYS A 278 -14.47 -22.74 6.28
C LYS A 278 -13.41 -22.99 7.34
N ARG A 279 -13.74 -23.64 8.45
CA ARG A 279 -12.85 -23.79 9.61
C ARG A 279 -11.47 -24.36 9.24
N SER A 280 -11.38 -25.28 8.27
CA SER A 280 -10.10 -25.82 7.81
C SER A 280 -9.13 -24.75 7.29
N GLU A 281 -9.62 -23.66 6.67
CA GLU A 281 -8.78 -22.54 6.22
C GLU A 281 -8.22 -21.71 7.41
N PHE A 282 -8.99 -21.62 8.51
CA PHE A 282 -8.69 -20.80 9.69
C PHE A 282 -7.81 -21.51 10.72
N PHE A 283 -7.88 -22.84 10.80
CA PHE A 283 -7.07 -23.67 11.70
C PHE A 283 -5.96 -24.40 10.94
N ALA A 284 -5.58 -23.92 9.76
CA ALA A 284 -4.62 -24.57 8.87
C ALA A 284 -3.18 -24.61 9.43
N ASP A 285 -2.79 -23.65 10.26
CA ASP A 285 -1.45 -23.59 10.85
C ASP A 285 -1.50 -23.05 12.28
N SER A 286 -0.52 -23.42 13.10
CA SER A 286 -0.48 -23.06 14.53
C SER A 286 -0.52 -21.55 14.77
N TRP A 287 0.01 -20.75 13.84
CA TRP A 287 -0.01 -19.30 13.96
C TRP A 287 -1.42 -18.72 13.75
N LYS A 288 -2.16 -19.20 12.76
CA LYS A 288 -3.55 -18.79 12.53
C LYS A 288 -4.44 -19.16 13.72
N ILE A 289 -4.25 -20.35 14.29
CA ILE A 289 -4.95 -20.77 15.51
C ILE A 289 -4.70 -19.77 16.63
N PHE A 290 -3.42 -19.54 16.96
CA PHE A 290 -3.02 -18.60 18.01
C PHE A 290 -3.59 -17.20 17.77
N LYS A 291 -3.43 -16.67 16.55
CA LYS A 291 -3.92 -15.35 16.17
C LYS A 291 -5.44 -15.21 16.35
N ASN A 292 -6.21 -16.18 15.86
CA ASN A 292 -7.66 -16.13 15.92
C ASN A 292 -8.17 -16.26 17.37
N VAL A 293 -7.56 -17.15 18.15
CA VAL A 293 -7.84 -17.28 19.60
C VAL A 293 -7.52 -15.96 20.29
N TYR A 294 -6.33 -15.40 20.08
CA TYR A 294 -5.92 -14.13 20.68
C TYR A 294 -6.88 -12.98 20.37
N ILE A 295 -7.23 -12.76 19.10
CA ILE A 295 -8.15 -11.68 18.70
C ILE A 295 -9.53 -11.88 19.33
N THR A 296 -10.02 -13.12 19.37
CA THR A 296 -11.33 -13.44 19.96
C THR A 296 -11.31 -13.25 21.49
N SER A 297 -10.25 -13.69 22.16
CA SER A 297 -10.06 -13.48 23.60
C SER A 297 -9.91 -12.00 23.95
N ALA A 298 -9.18 -11.22 23.14
CA ALA A 298 -9.05 -9.77 23.34
C ALA A 298 -10.40 -9.05 23.17
N ALA A 299 -11.19 -9.44 22.17
CA ALA A 299 -12.55 -8.94 21.96
C ALA A 299 -13.48 -9.27 23.14
N ALA A 300 -13.47 -10.53 23.60
CA ALA A 300 -14.27 -10.98 24.74
C ALA A 300 -13.85 -10.29 26.05
N TYR A 301 -12.55 -10.15 26.29
CA TYR A 301 -12.00 -9.45 27.45
C TYR A 301 -12.48 -7.99 27.49
N PHE A 302 -12.39 -7.28 26.37
CA PHE A 302 -12.84 -5.90 26.32
C PHE A 302 -14.36 -5.80 26.52
N LEU A 303 -15.14 -6.68 25.90
CA LEU A 303 -16.59 -6.71 26.10
C LEU A 303 -16.96 -6.95 27.57
N PHE A 304 -16.24 -7.85 28.25
CA PHE A 304 -16.41 -8.11 29.68
C PHE A 304 -16.11 -6.88 30.54
N VAL A 305 -14.96 -6.23 30.32
CA VAL A 305 -14.58 -5.01 31.05
C VAL A 305 -15.58 -3.88 30.81
N TYR A 306 -16.02 -3.70 29.55
CA TYR A 306 -16.99 -2.67 29.19
C TYR A 306 -18.37 -2.93 29.81
N ALA A 307 -18.90 -4.13 29.64
CA ALA A 307 -20.23 -4.48 30.15
C ALA A 307 -20.27 -4.47 31.68
N GLY A 308 -19.21 -4.97 32.33
CA GLY A 308 -19.05 -4.90 33.78
C GLY A 308 -19.09 -3.46 34.28
N ALA A 309 -18.27 -2.57 33.71
CA ALA A 309 -18.24 -1.17 34.12
C ALA A 309 -19.56 -0.42 33.82
N ARG A 310 -20.22 -0.70 32.69
CA ARG A 310 -21.41 0.06 32.26
C ARG A 310 -22.71 -0.39 32.91
N TYR A 311 -22.89 -1.69 33.08
CA TYR A 311 -24.17 -2.29 33.49
C TYR A 311 -24.13 -2.88 34.90
N ALA A 312 -22.95 -3.14 35.46
CA ALA A 312 -22.78 -3.75 36.77
C ALA A 312 -21.90 -2.93 37.73
N ASP A 313 -21.51 -1.71 37.35
CA ASP A 313 -20.59 -0.83 38.09
C ASP A 313 -19.29 -1.54 38.55
N PHE A 314 -18.87 -2.54 37.77
CA PHE A 314 -17.74 -3.41 38.08
C PHE A 314 -16.49 -2.96 37.32
N PHE A 315 -15.50 -2.44 38.05
CA PHE A 315 -14.20 -2.03 37.50
C PHE A 315 -13.14 -3.09 37.74
N LEU A 316 -12.74 -3.82 36.70
CA LEU A 316 -11.69 -4.82 36.77
C LEU A 316 -10.36 -4.16 37.20
N PHE A 317 -9.78 -4.65 38.30
CA PHE A 317 -8.60 -4.08 38.98
C PHE A 317 -8.77 -2.61 39.43
N GLY A 318 -10.01 -2.13 39.63
CA GLY A 318 -10.29 -0.73 39.95
C GLY A 318 -9.94 0.25 38.83
N LYS A 319 -9.76 -0.24 37.60
CA LYS A 319 -9.36 0.57 36.44
C LYS A 319 -10.51 0.76 35.47
N GLN A 320 -10.59 1.98 34.91
CA GLN A 320 -11.55 2.34 33.86
C GLN A 320 -11.30 1.54 32.57
N PRO A 321 -12.32 1.34 31.70
CA PRO A 321 -12.15 0.64 30.42
C PRO A 321 -11.06 1.21 29.51
N GLY A 322 -10.76 2.51 29.64
CA GLY A 322 -9.67 3.16 28.90
C GLY A 322 -8.28 2.56 29.18
N PHE A 323 -7.99 2.21 30.43
CA PHE A 323 -6.74 1.55 30.82
C PHE A 323 -6.58 0.19 30.11
N HIS A 324 -7.64 -0.61 30.15
CA HIS A 324 -7.68 -1.95 29.55
C HIS A 324 -7.53 -1.91 28.03
N TYR A 325 -8.07 -0.89 27.39
CA TYR A 325 -7.84 -0.62 25.97
C TYR A 325 -6.35 -0.40 25.68
N THR A 326 -5.70 0.51 26.40
CA THR A 326 -4.28 0.85 26.18
C THR A 326 -3.38 -0.35 26.50
N LEU A 327 -3.73 -1.15 27.52
CA LEU A 327 -3.07 -2.41 27.85
C LEU A 327 -3.18 -3.41 26.68
N LEU A 328 -4.39 -3.71 26.20
CA LEU A 328 -4.60 -4.63 25.08
C LEU A 328 -3.90 -4.16 23.81
N TYR A 329 -3.94 -2.86 23.52
CA TYR A 329 -3.25 -2.25 22.39
C TYR A 329 -1.74 -2.50 22.48
N SER A 330 -1.16 -2.30 23.66
CA SER A 330 0.27 -2.51 23.92
C SER A 330 0.68 -3.98 23.82
N ILE A 331 -0.13 -4.88 24.39
CA ILE A 331 0.08 -6.34 24.27
C ILE A 331 -0.03 -6.79 22.81
N THR A 332 -0.96 -6.23 22.04
CA THR A 332 -1.14 -6.56 20.62
C THR A 332 0.12 -6.18 19.82
N ILE A 333 0.62 -4.97 20.00
CA ILE A 333 1.85 -4.51 19.34
C ILE A 333 3.05 -5.39 19.73
N LEU A 334 3.16 -5.78 21.00
CA LEU A 334 4.21 -6.68 21.46
C LEU A 334 4.13 -8.05 20.77
N ILE A 335 3.00 -8.74 20.87
CA ILE A 335 2.85 -10.12 20.35
C ILE A 335 3.05 -10.17 18.83
N PHE A 336 2.36 -9.30 18.08
CA PHE A 336 2.49 -9.28 16.63
C PHE A 336 3.84 -8.70 16.18
N GLY A 337 4.46 -7.82 16.98
CA GLY A 337 5.82 -7.35 16.75
C GLY A 337 6.86 -8.46 16.89
N LEU A 338 6.76 -9.28 17.94
CA LEU A 338 7.62 -10.46 18.11
C LEU A 338 7.46 -11.44 16.94
N ARG A 339 6.22 -11.69 16.48
CA ARG A 339 5.97 -12.48 15.27
C ARG A 339 6.63 -11.87 14.04
N ARG A 340 6.47 -10.57 13.81
CA ARG A 340 7.04 -9.85 12.65
C ARG A 340 8.55 -10.03 12.59
N MET A 341 9.24 -9.88 13.73
CA MET A 341 10.69 -10.08 13.82
C MET A 341 11.12 -11.53 13.56
N LYS A 342 10.31 -12.51 13.99
CA LYS A 342 10.56 -13.94 13.71
C LYS A 342 10.38 -14.28 12.22
N VAL A 343 9.38 -13.71 11.56
CA VAL A 343 9.07 -14.00 10.15
C VAL A 343 10.01 -13.27 9.18
N LYS A 344 10.46 -12.05 9.53
CA LYS A 344 11.33 -11.22 8.69
C LYS A 344 12.56 -10.77 9.47
N PRO A 345 13.58 -11.64 9.62
CA PRO A 345 14.70 -11.43 10.54
C PRO A 345 15.77 -10.46 10.00
N THR A 346 15.37 -9.29 9.49
CA THR A 346 16.30 -8.23 9.07
C THR A 346 16.66 -7.30 10.22
N SER A 347 17.87 -6.73 10.20
CA SER A 347 18.34 -5.77 11.22
C SER A 347 17.44 -4.53 11.29
N TYR A 348 16.97 -4.04 10.14
CA TYR A 348 16.04 -2.91 10.04
C TYR A 348 14.70 -3.21 10.73
N ILE A 349 14.04 -4.33 10.38
CA ILE A 349 12.74 -4.69 10.95
C ILE A 349 12.86 -4.92 12.45
N ARG A 350 13.96 -5.54 12.92
CA ARG A 350 14.21 -5.77 14.34
C ARG A 350 14.29 -4.45 15.11
N ARG A 351 15.14 -3.51 14.67
CA ARG A 351 15.29 -2.19 15.31
C ARG A 351 14.01 -1.37 15.27
N GLN A 352 13.34 -1.34 14.11
CA GLN A 352 12.07 -0.62 13.93
C GLN A 352 11.00 -1.16 14.88
N THR A 353 10.83 -2.48 14.93
CA THR A 353 9.76 -3.12 15.71
C THR A 353 10.00 -2.95 17.20
N TRP A 354 11.24 -3.10 17.68
CA TRP A 354 11.56 -2.81 19.08
C TRP A 354 11.32 -1.36 19.45
N THR A 355 11.69 -0.41 18.59
CA THR A 355 11.43 1.02 18.83
C THR A 355 9.93 1.29 18.98
N LEU A 356 9.10 0.73 18.09
CA LEU A 356 7.64 0.86 18.16
C LEU A 356 7.05 0.21 19.42
N ILE A 357 7.54 -0.96 19.81
CA ILE A 357 7.13 -1.64 21.05
C ILE A 357 7.47 -0.78 22.27
N LEU A 358 8.69 -0.27 22.35
CA LEU A 358 9.16 0.53 23.48
C LEU A 358 8.40 1.86 23.58
N ILE A 359 8.15 2.54 22.47
CA ILE A 359 7.36 3.77 22.44
C ILE A 359 5.89 3.49 22.79
N GLN A 360 5.33 2.35 22.39
CA GLN A 360 3.97 2.03 22.81
C GLN A 360 3.88 1.70 24.30
N ILE A 361 4.77 0.84 24.81
CA ILE A 361 4.69 0.33 26.17
C ILE A 361 5.08 1.41 27.19
N PHE A 362 6.15 2.16 26.93
CA PHE A 362 6.68 3.08 27.94
C PHE A 362 5.95 4.43 27.95
N PRO A 363 6.15 5.35 26.98
CA PRO A 363 5.55 6.68 27.05
C PRO A 363 4.03 6.69 26.77
N LEU A 364 3.48 5.66 26.11
CA LEU A 364 2.06 5.60 25.74
C LEU A 364 1.24 4.56 26.52
N PHE A 365 1.81 3.95 27.57
CA PHE A 365 1.04 3.11 28.48
C PHE A 365 1.57 3.23 29.91
N LEU A 366 2.76 2.71 30.21
CA LEU A 366 3.29 2.69 31.57
C LEU A 366 3.41 4.08 32.16
N LEU A 367 3.90 5.06 31.40
CA LEU A 367 4.10 6.42 31.88
C LEU A 367 2.79 7.11 32.30
N PRO A 368 1.78 7.29 31.41
CA PRO A 368 0.53 7.95 31.77
C PRO A 368 -0.38 7.13 32.71
N GLU A 369 -0.42 5.81 32.57
CA GLU A 369 -1.45 4.98 33.22
C GLU A 369 -1.00 4.36 34.56
N ILE A 370 0.32 4.27 34.81
CA ILE A 370 0.88 3.60 35.99
C ILE A 370 1.88 4.51 36.72
N ILE A 371 2.95 4.94 36.04
CA ILE A 371 4.09 5.63 36.66
C ILE A 371 3.67 7.02 37.18
N LEU A 372 3.09 7.88 36.33
CA LEU A 372 2.72 9.23 36.74
C LEU A 372 1.65 9.25 37.84
N PRO A 373 0.54 8.47 37.76
CA PRO A 373 -0.40 8.34 38.86
C PRO A 373 0.26 7.91 40.18
N PHE A 374 1.11 6.88 40.12
CA PHE A 374 1.83 6.37 41.29
C PHE A 374 2.77 7.40 41.94
N LEU A 375 3.52 8.14 41.10
CA LEU A 375 4.39 9.22 41.58
C LEU A 375 3.59 10.37 42.18
N GLY A 376 2.44 10.69 41.58
CA GLY A 376 1.52 11.72 42.04
C GLY A 376 0.90 11.42 43.39
N GLU A 377 0.39 10.19 43.60
CA GLU A 377 -0.19 9.73 44.87
C GLU A 377 0.82 9.78 46.02
N ARG A 378 2.12 9.61 45.74
CA ARG A 378 3.21 9.72 46.72
C ARG A 378 3.77 11.12 46.89
N GLY A 379 3.26 12.11 46.14
CA GLY A 379 3.78 13.48 46.14
C GLY A 379 5.20 13.61 45.55
N TRP A 380 5.69 12.61 44.82
CA TRP A 380 7.05 12.61 44.24
C TRP A 380 7.17 13.47 42.97
N LEU A 381 6.05 14.00 42.46
CA LEU A 381 6.02 14.94 41.33
C LEU A 381 6.24 16.40 41.75
N GLY A 382 6.50 16.65 43.04
CA GLY A 382 6.72 17.99 43.59
C GLY A 382 5.46 18.59 44.24
N SER A 383 5.54 19.86 44.59
CA SER A 383 4.40 20.60 45.16
C SER A 383 3.28 20.79 44.13
N GLN A 384 2.05 20.98 44.60
CA GLN A 384 0.88 21.27 43.74
C GLN A 384 1.08 22.55 42.89
N ASP A 385 1.82 23.52 43.42
CA ASP A 385 2.20 24.76 42.71
C ASP A 385 3.48 24.61 41.86
N GLY A 386 4.09 23.42 41.88
CA GLY A 386 5.31 23.12 41.15
C GLY A 386 5.09 23.13 39.63
N PHE A 387 6.16 23.38 38.87
CA PHE A 387 6.13 23.44 37.41
C PHE A 387 5.48 22.19 36.77
N LEU A 388 5.77 20.99 37.29
CA LEU A 388 5.23 19.75 36.74
C LEU A 388 3.70 19.67 36.87
N LEU A 389 3.14 19.98 38.04
CA LEU A 389 1.70 19.85 38.29
C LEU A 389 0.89 21.06 37.83
N THR A 390 1.53 22.19 37.50
CA THR A 390 0.86 23.39 36.95
C THR A 390 0.99 23.51 35.43
N GLN A 391 2.16 23.20 34.88
CA GLN A 391 2.45 23.40 33.46
C GLN A 391 2.38 22.11 32.63
N VAL A 392 2.88 20.98 33.15
CA VAL A 392 2.98 19.73 32.38
C VAL A 392 1.74 18.85 32.58
N PHE A 393 1.31 18.68 33.83
CA PHE A 393 0.16 17.86 34.24
C PHE A 393 -0.83 18.65 35.12
N PRO A 394 -1.39 19.77 34.62
CA PRO A 394 -2.41 20.54 35.33
C PRO A 394 -3.55 19.66 35.85
N TYR A 395 -3.95 19.89 37.10
CA TYR A 395 -5.06 19.17 37.76
C TYR A 395 -4.87 17.63 37.81
N GLY A 396 -3.63 17.14 37.79
CA GLY A 396 -3.35 15.70 37.78
C GLY A 396 -3.69 15.03 36.44
N ALA A 397 -3.76 15.79 35.35
CA ALA A 397 -4.06 15.29 34.00
C ALA A 397 -2.88 14.50 33.38
N TYR A 398 -2.49 13.38 34.00
CA TYR A 398 -1.32 12.58 33.58
C TYR A 398 -1.45 12.01 32.16
N TRP A 399 -2.67 11.83 31.66
CA TRP A 399 -2.91 11.44 30.25
C TRP A 399 -2.34 12.46 29.26
N ASN A 400 -2.08 13.71 29.65
CA ASN A 400 -1.42 14.68 28.78
C ASN A 400 -0.02 14.21 28.35
N ALA A 401 0.60 13.26 29.06
CA ALA A 401 1.84 12.63 28.63
C ALA A 401 1.74 11.98 27.22
N TYR A 402 0.55 11.62 26.75
CA TYR A 402 0.33 11.18 25.37
C TYR A 402 0.79 12.23 24.35
N GLY A 403 0.66 13.53 24.66
CA GLY A 403 1.14 14.64 23.84
C GLY A 403 2.65 14.71 23.67
N LEU A 404 3.43 14.06 24.55
CA LEU A 404 4.89 13.98 24.40
C LEU A 404 5.29 13.21 23.14
N ILE A 405 4.46 12.26 22.71
CA ILE A 405 4.70 11.46 21.51
C ILE A 405 3.75 11.84 20.37
N LEU A 406 2.46 11.99 20.67
CA LEU A 406 1.42 12.30 19.68
C LEU A 406 1.36 13.81 19.44
N ALA A 407 1.92 14.24 18.32
CA ALA A 407 2.03 15.66 17.99
C ALA A 407 0.74 16.25 17.40
N TRP A 408 0.62 17.58 17.43
CA TRP A 408 -0.41 18.28 16.67
C TRP A 408 -0.22 18.04 15.16
N PRO A 409 -1.28 17.83 14.35
CA PRO A 409 -2.70 17.83 14.70
C PRO A 409 -3.26 16.44 15.06
N LEU A 410 -2.42 15.41 15.20
CA LEU A 410 -2.91 14.07 15.57
C LEU A 410 -3.52 14.06 16.99
N ASN A 411 -2.98 14.89 17.89
CA ASN A 411 -3.55 15.12 19.21
C ASN A 411 -3.81 16.62 19.40
N LEU A 412 -5.07 17.03 19.22
CA LEU A 412 -5.48 18.41 19.52
C LEU A 412 -5.49 18.71 21.02
N GLY A 413 -5.48 17.69 21.87
CA GLY A 413 -5.45 17.84 23.33
C GLY A 413 -4.31 18.72 23.83
N ILE A 414 -3.17 18.77 23.10
CA ILE A 414 -2.03 19.66 23.41
C ILE A 414 -2.45 21.13 23.55
N PHE A 415 -3.41 21.59 22.75
CA PHE A 415 -3.87 22.99 22.75
C PHE A 415 -5.27 23.18 23.33
N TYR A 416 -5.87 22.15 23.93
CA TYR A 416 -7.25 22.25 24.42
C TYR A 416 -7.47 21.65 25.82
N ASN A 417 -6.71 20.63 26.24
CA ASN A 417 -7.04 19.86 27.45
C ASN A 417 -5.89 19.88 28.46
N PRO A 418 -6.12 20.25 29.75
CA PRO A 418 -7.28 20.94 30.33
C PRO A 418 -7.27 22.47 30.10
N GLY A 419 -6.30 22.96 29.32
CA GLY A 419 -6.10 24.36 28.93
C GLY A 419 -4.71 24.50 28.29
N ILE A 420 -4.46 25.59 27.56
CA ILE A 420 -3.14 25.83 26.97
C ILE A 420 -2.20 26.35 28.07
N THR A 421 -1.32 25.48 28.57
CA THR A 421 -0.22 25.91 29.43
C THR A 421 0.94 26.44 28.59
N SER A 422 1.81 27.25 29.18
CA SER A 422 2.99 27.77 28.49
C SER A 422 3.91 26.64 28.03
N PHE A 423 4.05 25.58 28.83
CA PHE A 423 4.80 24.39 28.45
C PHE A 423 4.22 23.72 27.20
N TRP A 424 2.92 23.38 27.19
CA TRP A 424 2.32 22.67 26.06
C TRP A 424 2.25 23.51 24.79
N LEU A 425 2.10 24.83 24.93
CA LEU A 425 2.19 25.75 23.80
C LEU A 425 3.58 25.68 23.14
N VAL A 426 4.64 25.90 23.92
CA VAL A 426 6.01 25.92 23.41
C VAL A 426 6.43 24.53 22.93
N TYR A 427 6.18 23.49 23.72
CA TYR A 427 6.50 22.11 23.37
C TYR A 427 5.76 21.66 22.11
N GLY A 428 4.44 21.90 22.02
CA GLY A 428 3.65 21.52 20.86
C GLY A 428 4.12 22.18 19.57
N ILE A 429 4.43 23.48 19.62
CA ILE A 429 4.98 24.21 18.46
C ILE A 429 6.35 23.68 18.08
N LEU A 430 7.27 23.53 19.04
CA LEU A 430 8.62 23.01 18.77
C LEU A 430 8.59 21.58 18.23
N GLN A 431 7.78 20.72 18.82
CA GLN A 431 7.62 19.33 18.39
C GLN A 431 7.10 19.26 16.95
N THR A 432 6.01 19.97 16.64
CA THR A 432 5.38 19.88 15.32
C THR A 432 6.11 20.64 14.23
N PHE A 433 6.64 21.85 14.51
CA PHE A 433 7.18 22.73 13.47
C PHE A 433 8.72 22.78 13.43
N ALA A 434 9.42 22.22 14.42
CA ALA A 434 10.88 22.12 14.40
C ALA A 434 11.37 20.67 14.42
N VAL A 435 11.04 19.90 15.46
CA VAL A 435 11.59 18.55 15.68
C VAL A 435 11.13 17.57 14.60
N ILE A 436 9.82 17.46 14.35
CA ILE A 436 9.28 16.56 13.33
C ILE A 436 9.80 16.93 11.92
N PRO A 437 9.75 18.19 11.47
CA PRO A 437 10.31 18.59 10.18
C PRO A 437 11.80 18.27 10.05
N PHE A 438 12.59 18.51 11.11
CA PHE A 438 14.00 18.15 11.14
C PHE A 438 14.22 16.63 10.95
N LEU A 439 13.46 15.80 11.68
CA LEU A 439 13.50 14.35 11.51
C LEU A 439 13.10 13.91 10.10
N VAL A 440 12.05 14.53 9.53
CA VAL A 440 11.59 14.25 8.16
C VAL A 440 12.60 14.70 7.12
N TYR A 441 13.27 15.84 7.32
CA TYR A 441 14.33 16.32 6.44
C TYR A 441 15.50 15.31 6.39
N ARG A 442 15.95 14.83 7.57
CA ARG A 442 17.13 13.98 7.72
C ARG A 442 16.90 12.51 7.39
N TYR A 443 15.74 11.96 7.75
CA TYR A 443 15.44 10.52 7.69
C TYR A 443 14.14 10.21 6.92
N GLY A 444 13.43 11.23 6.45
CA GLY A 444 12.17 11.09 5.75
C GLY A 444 10.95 10.90 6.67
N LYS A 445 9.75 10.98 6.09
CA LYS A 445 8.44 10.75 6.74
C LYS A 445 8.37 9.46 7.57
N GLY A 446 9.18 8.46 7.21
CA GLY A 446 9.26 7.20 7.94
C GLY A 446 9.76 7.32 9.38
N ALA A 447 10.59 8.33 9.69
CA ALA A 447 11.13 8.53 11.04
C ALA A 447 10.04 8.68 12.10
N TYR A 448 8.92 9.34 11.77
CA TYR A 448 7.79 9.42 12.67
C TYR A 448 6.76 8.31 12.40
N CYS A 449 6.15 8.28 11.20
CA CYS A 449 5.04 7.36 10.89
C CYS A 449 5.42 5.87 10.89
N GLY A 450 6.72 5.55 10.81
CA GLY A 450 7.24 4.19 10.76
C GLY A 450 8.03 3.78 12.00
N TRP A 451 8.51 4.70 12.84
CA TRP A 451 9.36 4.38 14.00
C TRP A 451 8.85 4.93 15.33
N ILE A 452 8.01 5.97 15.34
CA ILE A 452 7.55 6.65 16.57
C ILE A 452 6.03 6.52 16.76
N CYS A 453 5.26 6.74 15.70
CA CYS A 453 3.81 6.80 15.78
C CYS A 453 3.19 5.47 16.23
N SER A 454 2.37 5.51 17.28
CA SER A 454 1.60 4.36 17.80
C SER A 454 0.70 3.71 16.75
N CYS A 455 -0.06 4.51 15.98
CA CYS A 455 -0.86 4.01 14.87
C CYS A 455 0.01 3.28 13.83
N GLY A 456 1.23 3.78 13.58
CA GLY A 456 2.24 3.10 12.77
C GLY A 456 2.71 1.79 13.38
N GLY A 457 2.85 1.73 14.71
CA GLY A 457 3.16 0.53 15.48
C GLY A 457 2.16 -0.59 15.25
N LEU A 458 0.86 -0.31 15.39
CA LEU A 458 -0.19 -1.31 15.15
C LEU A 458 -0.26 -1.70 13.67
N ALA A 459 -0.10 -0.73 12.77
CA ALA A 459 -0.12 -0.96 11.32
C ALA A 459 1.03 -1.86 10.84
N GLU A 460 2.24 -1.67 11.36
CA GLU A 460 3.43 -2.45 11.00
C GLU A 460 3.45 -3.83 11.68
N THR A 461 2.72 -4.02 12.77
CA THR A 461 2.65 -5.29 13.51
C THR A 461 1.39 -6.08 13.12
N LEU A 462 0.25 -5.82 13.74
CA LEU A 462 -1.03 -6.49 13.44
C LEU A 462 -1.45 -6.30 11.96
N GLY A 463 -1.26 -5.10 11.43
CA GLY A 463 -1.60 -4.78 10.04
C GLY A 463 -0.68 -5.42 8.99
N ASP A 464 0.46 -6.00 9.38
CA ASP A 464 1.51 -6.45 8.46
C ASP A 464 1.04 -7.49 7.45
N GLU A 465 0.22 -8.43 7.92
CA GLU A 465 -0.36 -9.53 7.13
C GLU A 465 -1.35 -9.03 6.07
N HIS A 466 -1.86 -7.81 6.26
CA HIS A 466 -2.93 -7.23 5.44
C HIS A 466 -2.40 -6.18 4.44
N ARG A 467 -1.08 -6.02 4.31
CA ARG A 467 -0.43 -5.06 3.41
C ARG A 467 -0.91 -5.13 1.95
N THR A 468 -1.23 -6.33 1.48
CA THR A 468 -1.63 -6.55 0.07
C THR A 468 -3.06 -6.13 -0.23
N LYS A 469 -3.86 -5.79 0.79
CA LYS A 469 -5.29 -5.46 0.66
C LYS A 469 -5.57 -3.97 0.46
N MET A 470 -4.52 -3.15 0.37
CA MET A 470 -4.65 -1.70 0.22
C MET A 470 -5.35 -1.37 -1.10
N PRO A 471 -6.42 -0.54 -1.11
CA PRO A 471 -7.09 -0.15 -2.35
C PRO A 471 -6.17 0.60 -3.32
N HIS A 472 -6.31 0.34 -4.62
CA HIS A 472 -5.58 1.03 -5.68
C HIS A 472 -6.55 1.67 -6.68
N GLY A 473 -6.07 2.68 -7.41
CA GLY A 473 -6.79 3.32 -8.51
C GLY A 473 -7.35 4.70 -8.17
N LYS A 474 -7.92 5.35 -9.19
CA LYS A 474 -8.27 6.79 -9.16
C LYS A 474 -9.14 7.21 -7.97
N PHE A 475 -10.06 6.35 -7.52
CA PHE A 475 -10.91 6.67 -6.37
C PHE A 475 -10.11 6.68 -5.07
N ALA A 476 -9.25 5.68 -4.85
CA ALA A 476 -8.35 5.66 -3.69
C ALA A 476 -7.41 6.87 -3.71
N ASP A 477 -6.86 7.21 -4.87
CA ASP A 477 -5.97 8.36 -5.03
C ASP A 477 -6.69 9.68 -4.70
N ARG A 478 -7.97 9.84 -5.07
CA ARG A 478 -8.77 11.01 -4.66
C ARG A 478 -9.02 11.06 -3.16
N LEU A 479 -9.28 9.91 -2.53
CA LEU A 479 -9.52 9.84 -1.08
C LEU A 479 -8.29 10.21 -0.25
N GLU A 480 -7.08 10.15 -0.81
CA GLU A 480 -5.87 10.62 -0.11
C GLU A 480 -5.93 12.11 0.24
N ASN A 481 -6.70 12.91 -0.51
CA ASN A 481 -6.87 14.33 -0.24
C ASN A 481 -7.74 14.60 1.00
N SER A 482 -8.50 13.62 1.50
CA SER A 482 -9.35 13.78 2.69
C SER A 482 -8.53 14.20 3.92
N GLY A 483 -7.31 13.67 4.09
CA GLY A 483 -6.43 14.06 5.18
C GLY A 483 -6.01 15.54 5.14
N GLN A 484 -5.92 16.16 3.95
CA GLN A 484 -5.62 17.59 3.81
C GLN A 484 -6.79 18.46 4.29
N TRP A 485 -8.03 18.04 4.01
CA TRP A 485 -9.22 18.74 4.52
C TRP A 485 -9.34 18.63 6.05
N ILE A 486 -9.02 17.46 6.61
CA ILE A 486 -9.00 17.27 8.07
C ILE A 486 -7.90 18.14 8.70
N LEU A 487 -6.72 18.22 8.09
CA LEU A 487 -5.64 19.12 8.54
C LEU A 487 -6.08 20.59 8.49
N LEU A 488 -6.72 21.03 7.40
CA LEU A 488 -7.23 22.39 7.29
C LEU A 488 -8.24 22.70 8.38
N PHE A 489 -9.18 21.79 8.63
CA PHE A 489 -10.15 21.94 9.71
C PHE A 489 -9.46 22.04 11.08
N ALA A 490 -8.50 21.15 11.36
CA ALA A 490 -7.70 21.20 12.59
C ALA A 490 -6.94 22.53 12.76
N ALA A 491 -6.37 23.06 11.67
CA ALA A 491 -5.67 24.35 11.67
C ALA A 491 -6.62 25.52 11.97
N VAL A 492 -7.81 25.54 11.36
CA VAL A 492 -8.81 26.60 11.58
C VAL A 492 -9.30 26.61 13.02
N ILE A 493 -9.69 25.46 13.58
CA ILE A 493 -10.19 25.42 14.96
C ILE A 493 -9.09 25.76 15.96
N THR A 494 -7.85 25.29 15.73
CA THR A 494 -6.70 25.64 16.58
C THR A 494 -6.42 27.15 16.50
N LEU A 495 -6.51 27.75 15.31
CA LEU A 495 -6.37 29.20 15.13
C LEU A 495 -7.43 29.97 15.92
N PHE A 496 -8.69 29.54 15.90
CA PHE A 496 -9.74 30.17 16.73
C PHE A 496 -9.41 30.11 18.22
N LYS A 497 -8.87 28.99 18.71
CA LYS A 497 -8.43 28.89 20.11
C LYS A 497 -7.26 29.81 20.44
N LEU A 498 -6.29 29.93 19.53
CA LEU A 498 -5.18 30.86 19.69
C LEU A 498 -5.64 32.32 19.64
N VAL A 499 -6.59 32.65 18.76
CA VAL A 499 -7.17 34.00 18.67
C VAL A 499 -7.90 34.37 19.95
N GLU A 500 -8.71 33.46 20.50
CA GLU A 500 -9.34 33.65 21.80
C GLU A 500 -8.28 33.98 22.87
N ILE A 501 -7.22 33.16 23.00
CA ILE A 501 -6.26 33.30 24.09
C ILE A 501 -5.38 34.55 23.95
N PHE A 502 -4.89 34.85 22.74
CA PHE A 502 -3.91 35.92 22.53
C PHE A 502 -4.53 37.29 22.26
N LEU A 503 -5.70 37.35 21.61
CA LEU A 503 -6.32 38.63 21.25
C LEU A 503 -7.35 39.09 22.29
N SER A 504 -7.97 38.19 23.05
CA SER A 504 -8.98 38.61 24.04
C SER A 504 -8.52 39.63 25.09
N PRO A 505 -7.26 39.66 25.55
CA PRO A 505 -6.80 40.72 26.47
C PRO A 505 -6.83 42.12 25.84
N TRP A 506 -6.74 42.21 24.51
CA TRP A 506 -6.65 43.46 23.75
C TRP A 506 -7.97 43.82 23.07
N LEU A 507 -8.73 42.81 22.65
CA LEU A 507 -9.92 42.89 21.82
C LEU A 507 -11.00 41.97 22.41
N PRO A 508 -11.92 42.50 23.25
CA PRO A 508 -12.89 41.67 23.97
C PRO A 508 -13.79 40.81 23.06
N TRP A 509 -14.06 41.24 21.82
CA TRP A 509 -14.84 40.46 20.85
C TRP A 509 -14.15 39.15 20.42
N ALA A 510 -12.83 39.02 20.60
CA ALA A 510 -12.08 37.81 20.27
C ALA A 510 -12.48 36.60 21.15
N HIS A 511 -13.08 36.83 22.32
CA HIS A 511 -13.65 35.76 23.15
C HIS A 511 -14.72 34.94 22.41
N ALA A 512 -15.41 35.51 21.42
CA ALA A 512 -16.43 34.80 20.64
C ALA A 512 -15.87 33.62 19.83
N PHE A 513 -14.55 33.59 19.55
CA PHE A 513 -13.91 32.49 18.83
C PHE A 513 -13.68 31.26 19.69
N GLY A 514 -13.63 31.40 21.02
CA GLY A 514 -13.40 30.30 21.94
C GLY A 514 -14.45 29.20 21.85
N PRO A 515 -15.75 29.52 22.05
CA PRO A 515 -16.84 28.56 21.92
C PRO A 515 -16.89 27.88 20.55
N ILE A 516 -16.56 28.61 19.47
CA ILE A 516 -16.52 28.05 18.11
C ILE A 516 -15.38 27.03 18.00
N GLY A 517 -14.18 27.38 18.50
CA GLY A 517 -13.03 26.48 18.54
C GLY A 517 -13.29 25.24 19.39
N ASP A 518 -13.89 25.38 20.56
CA ASP A 518 -14.20 24.27 21.47
C ASP A 518 -15.28 23.34 20.90
N GLN A 519 -16.30 23.90 20.24
CA GLN A 519 -17.30 23.11 19.52
C GLN A 519 -16.68 22.39 18.31
N GLY A 520 -15.81 23.06 17.57
CA GLY A 520 -15.05 22.46 16.48
C GLY A 520 -14.17 21.29 16.95
N LYS A 521 -13.51 21.44 18.10
CA LYS A 521 -12.74 20.38 18.75
C LYS A 521 -13.61 19.18 19.13
N LYS A 522 -14.81 19.39 19.69
CA LYS A 522 -15.75 18.27 19.98
C LYS A 522 -16.13 17.51 18.72
N ILE A 523 -16.39 18.22 17.61
CA ILE A 523 -16.67 17.60 16.31
C ILE A 523 -15.45 16.80 15.83
N TYR A 524 -14.25 17.36 16.00
CA TYR A 524 -13.00 16.69 15.66
C TYR A 524 -12.81 15.39 16.45
N ASP A 525 -12.97 15.42 17.77
CA ASP A 525 -12.81 14.24 18.63
C ASP A 525 -13.77 13.11 18.22
N VAL A 526 -15.01 13.44 17.83
CA VAL A 526 -16.01 12.44 17.40
C VAL A 526 -15.74 11.90 16.00
N ILE A 527 -15.51 12.78 15.03
CA ILE A 527 -15.39 12.37 13.64
C ILE A 527 -14.00 11.81 13.37
N VAL A 528 -12.96 12.54 13.79
CA VAL A 528 -11.57 12.23 13.44
C VAL A 528 -10.99 11.20 14.38
N ASP A 529 -11.02 11.44 15.69
CA ASP A 529 -10.36 10.55 16.66
C ASP A 529 -11.19 9.29 16.91
N LEU A 530 -12.49 9.43 17.14
CA LEU A 530 -13.34 8.29 17.48
C LEU A 530 -13.73 7.46 16.24
N LEU A 531 -14.35 8.09 15.24
CA LEU A 531 -14.86 7.38 14.07
C LEU A 531 -13.74 7.02 13.08
N LEU A 532 -12.94 7.98 12.61
CA LEU A 532 -11.96 7.69 11.56
C LEU A 532 -10.69 7.00 12.10
N ALA A 533 -10.08 7.49 13.18
CA ALA A 533 -8.87 6.89 13.73
C ALA A 533 -9.19 5.62 14.53
N GLY A 534 -10.25 5.64 15.33
CA GLY A 534 -10.69 4.48 16.11
C GLY A 534 -11.37 3.42 15.26
N VAL A 535 -12.61 3.68 14.84
CA VAL A 535 -13.47 2.69 14.16
C VAL A 535 -12.92 2.29 12.80
N VAL A 536 -12.68 3.25 11.91
CA VAL A 536 -12.18 2.97 10.56
C VAL A 536 -10.73 2.52 10.60
N GLY A 537 -9.90 3.13 11.46
CA GLY A 537 -8.52 2.74 11.65
C GLY A 537 -8.41 1.26 11.96
N VAL A 538 -8.87 0.78 13.11
CA VAL A 538 -8.69 -0.64 13.49
C VAL A 538 -9.67 -1.55 12.75
N GLY A 539 -10.94 -1.15 12.63
CA GLY A 539 -12.00 -1.98 12.05
C GLY A 539 -11.78 -2.29 10.57
N ALA A 540 -11.10 -1.42 9.82
CA ALA A 540 -10.81 -1.68 8.42
C ALA A 540 -9.47 -2.37 8.14
N TYR A 541 -8.58 -2.61 9.12
CA TYR A 541 -7.27 -3.24 8.87
C TYR A 541 -7.37 -4.58 8.15
N PHE A 542 -8.29 -5.43 8.60
CA PHE A 542 -8.48 -6.77 8.05
C PHE A 542 -9.01 -6.75 6.60
N PHE A 543 -9.53 -5.61 6.14
CA PHE A 543 -10.20 -5.45 4.86
C PHE A 543 -9.50 -4.52 3.86
N LEU A 544 -9.03 -3.35 4.33
CA LEU A 544 -8.44 -2.25 3.56
C LEU A 544 -6.94 -2.05 3.81
N SER A 545 -6.28 -2.95 4.55
CA SER A 545 -4.87 -2.88 4.99
C SER A 545 -4.60 -2.07 6.27
N GLY A 546 -3.45 -2.37 6.90
CA GLY A 546 -3.02 -1.79 8.18
C GLY A 546 -2.77 -0.28 8.18
N ARG A 547 -2.65 0.37 7.02
CA ARG A 547 -2.38 1.82 6.93
C ARG A 547 -3.52 2.63 6.33
N VAL A 548 -4.75 2.10 6.32
CA VAL A 548 -5.94 2.79 5.79
C VAL A 548 -6.15 4.18 6.43
N TRP A 549 -6.10 4.27 7.76
CA TRP A 549 -6.15 5.54 8.50
C TRP A 549 -5.01 6.48 8.10
N CYS A 550 -3.78 5.96 8.10
CA CYS A 550 -2.58 6.74 7.83
C CYS A 550 -2.54 7.30 6.41
N ARG A 551 -3.12 6.60 5.43
CA ARG A 551 -3.13 6.99 4.02
C ARG A 551 -4.21 8.04 3.72
N PHE A 552 -5.42 7.83 4.23
CA PHE A 552 -6.59 8.59 3.80
C PHE A 552 -6.98 9.73 4.75
N PHE A 553 -6.83 9.55 6.06
CA PHE A 553 -7.51 10.41 7.03
C PHE A 553 -6.57 11.04 8.07
N CYS A 554 -5.38 10.50 8.28
CA CYS A 554 -4.45 11.00 9.29
C CYS A 554 -3.97 12.43 8.97
N PRO A 555 -4.31 13.43 9.80
CA PRO A 555 -3.97 14.83 9.50
C PRO A 555 -2.50 15.14 9.74
N LEU A 556 -1.84 14.40 10.64
CA LEU A 556 -0.39 14.48 10.78
C LEU A 556 0.33 13.90 9.57
N ALA A 557 -0.17 12.82 8.96
CA ALA A 557 0.39 12.30 7.72
C ALA A 557 0.23 13.28 6.56
N ALA A 558 -0.91 14.01 6.53
CA ALA A 558 -1.18 15.08 5.59
C ALA A 558 -0.24 16.27 5.78
N LEU A 559 0.01 16.69 7.02
CA LEU A 559 0.99 17.74 7.35
C LEU A 559 2.41 17.33 6.91
N MET A 560 2.76 16.05 7.11
CA MET A 560 4.03 15.50 6.65
C MET A 560 4.17 15.45 5.12
N HIS A 561 3.10 15.58 4.33
CA HIS A 561 3.26 15.75 2.87
C HIS A 561 3.94 17.07 2.53
N VAL A 562 3.75 18.10 3.35
CA VAL A 562 4.44 19.38 3.21
C VAL A 562 5.92 19.19 3.54
N TYR A 563 6.22 18.58 4.69
CA TYR A 563 7.61 18.36 5.14
C TYR A 563 8.40 17.42 4.22
N ALA A 564 7.75 16.37 3.70
CA ALA A 564 8.41 15.36 2.87
C ALA A 564 8.94 15.91 1.55
N ARG A 565 8.41 17.05 1.04
CA ARG A 565 8.92 17.73 -0.16
C ARG A 565 10.38 18.15 -0.01
N PHE A 566 10.81 18.47 1.21
CA PHE A 566 12.17 18.91 1.52
C PHE A 566 13.08 17.75 1.97
N GLY A 567 12.55 16.52 2.06
CA GLY A 567 13.31 15.37 2.52
C GLY A 567 14.35 14.89 1.51
N ARG A 568 15.59 14.69 1.96
CA ARG A 568 16.70 14.17 1.12
C ARG A 568 16.75 12.65 1.05
N PHE A 569 16.31 11.98 2.11
CA PHE A 569 16.37 10.52 2.22
C PHE A 569 15.24 9.86 1.42
N ARG A 570 15.56 9.02 0.44
CA ARG A 570 14.59 8.38 -0.47
C ARG A 570 14.91 6.89 -0.66
N ILE A 571 13.98 6.17 -1.26
CA ILE A 571 14.27 4.82 -1.79
C ILE A 571 14.76 5.04 -3.22
N VAL A 572 16.03 4.73 -3.48
CA VAL A 572 16.62 4.81 -4.81
C VAL A 572 16.44 3.48 -5.53
N SER A 573 16.49 3.52 -6.86
CA SER A 573 16.29 2.33 -7.69
C SER A 573 17.39 2.17 -8.73
N GLU A 574 17.87 0.95 -8.89
CA GLU A 574 18.78 0.57 -9.97
C GLU A 574 18.00 -0.03 -11.13
N LYS A 575 17.59 0.84 -12.06
CA LYS A 575 16.75 0.48 -13.22
C LYS A 575 17.21 -0.78 -13.96
N LYS A 576 18.53 -0.96 -14.11
CA LYS A 576 19.14 -2.09 -14.83
C LYS A 576 18.76 -3.46 -14.24
N ARG A 577 18.54 -3.55 -12.93
CA ARG A 577 18.21 -4.79 -12.23
C ARG A 577 16.70 -5.08 -12.14
N CYS A 578 15.85 -4.15 -12.60
CA CYS A 578 14.41 -4.27 -12.43
C CYS A 578 13.77 -5.19 -13.48
N ILE A 579 13.11 -6.25 -13.00
CA ILE A 579 12.40 -7.24 -13.83
C ILE A 579 10.88 -7.01 -13.89
N SER A 580 10.39 -5.82 -13.50
CA SER A 580 8.95 -5.48 -13.53
C SER A 580 8.03 -6.49 -12.83
N CYS A 581 8.49 -7.13 -11.75
CA CYS A 581 7.76 -8.27 -11.15
C CYS A 581 6.51 -7.88 -10.33
N ASN A 582 6.32 -6.60 -10.02
CA ASN A 582 5.23 -6.05 -9.20
C ASN A 582 5.21 -6.44 -7.71
N ILE A 583 6.21 -7.17 -7.21
CA ILE A 583 6.25 -7.59 -5.79
C ILE A 583 6.33 -6.36 -4.87
N CYS A 584 7.19 -5.39 -5.22
CA CYS A 584 7.38 -4.16 -4.44
C CYS A 584 6.09 -3.31 -4.28
N THR A 585 5.30 -3.19 -5.35
CA THR A 585 3.98 -2.52 -5.33
C THR A 585 2.98 -3.32 -4.49
N ARG A 586 2.92 -4.65 -4.69
CA ARG A 586 1.99 -5.52 -3.97
C ARG A 586 2.18 -5.49 -2.45
N VAL A 587 3.42 -5.37 -1.98
CA VAL A 587 3.73 -5.33 -0.54
C VAL A 587 3.69 -3.91 0.06
N CYS A 588 3.36 -2.89 -0.74
CA CYS A 588 3.33 -1.51 -0.28
C CYS A 588 2.09 -1.25 0.57
N HIS A 589 2.30 -1.07 1.88
CA HIS A 589 1.25 -0.71 2.83
C HIS A 589 0.51 0.58 2.49
N GLN A 590 1.10 1.45 1.67
CA GLN A 590 0.50 2.71 1.23
C GLN A 590 -0.14 2.61 -0.16
N GLY A 591 -0.11 1.44 -0.81
CA GLY A 591 -0.71 1.23 -2.12
C GLY A 591 -0.01 1.96 -3.27
N ILE A 592 1.25 2.39 -3.06
CA ILE A 592 2.05 3.11 -4.05
C ILE A 592 2.50 2.13 -5.14
N ASP A 593 2.45 2.55 -6.40
CA ASP A 593 3.01 1.80 -7.53
C ASP A 593 4.55 1.90 -7.57
N VAL A 594 5.20 1.19 -6.63
CA VAL A 594 6.66 1.18 -6.46
C VAL A 594 7.39 0.69 -7.71
N MET A 595 6.84 -0.29 -8.40
CA MET A 595 7.44 -0.86 -9.61
C MET A 595 7.59 0.19 -10.70
N ASN A 596 6.62 1.08 -10.88
CA ASN A 596 6.70 2.14 -11.88
C ASN A 596 7.84 3.15 -11.60
N TYR A 597 8.13 3.46 -10.33
CA TYR A 597 9.32 4.26 -9.98
C TYR A 597 10.62 3.48 -10.31
N ALA A 598 10.68 2.22 -9.89
CA ALA A 598 11.84 1.36 -10.10
C ALA A 598 12.16 1.16 -11.59
N ASN A 599 11.14 0.94 -12.41
CA ASN A 599 11.27 0.77 -13.87
C ASN A 599 11.72 2.04 -14.58
N ARG A 600 11.40 3.21 -14.04
CA ARG A 600 11.85 4.50 -14.59
C ARG A 600 13.25 4.88 -14.10
N GLY A 601 13.77 4.22 -13.06
CA GLY A 601 15.04 4.59 -12.43
C GLY A 601 14.98 5.89 -11.64
N ILE A 602 13.77 6.33 -11.27
CA ILE A 602 13.59 7.54 -10.48
C ILE A 602 13.53 7.19 -8.98
N PRO A 603 14.06 8.04 -8.09
CA PRO A 603 13.86 7.86 -6.66
C PRO A 603 12.37 7.86 -6.30
N MET A 604 12.00 7.06 -5.32
CA MET A 604 10.66 7.07 -4.72
C MET A 604 10.41 8.43 -4.04
N ASP A 605 9.65 9.30 -4.70
CA ASP A 605 9.32 10.66 -4.24
C ASP A 605 7.86 10.82 -3.81
N ASN A 606 7.08 9.75 -3.83
CA ASN A 606 5.68 9.79 -3.41
C ASN A 606 5.55 10.18 -1.92
N VAL A 607 4.79 11.24 -1.65
CA VAL A 607 4.58 11.83 -0.31
C VAL A 607 3.93 10.88 0.70
N GLN A 608 3.24 9.83 0.24
CA GLN A 608 2.67 8.80 1.10
C GLN A 608 3.72 7.82 1.63
N CYS A 609 4.91 7.76 1.02
CA CYS A 609 5.91 6.76 1.37
C CYS A 609 6.43 6.92 2.82
N VAL A 610 6.07 5.95 3.66
CA VAL A 610 6.51 5.85 5.07
C VAL A 610 7.84 5.12 5.24
N ARG A 611 8.52 4.75 4.14
CA ARG A 611 9.86 4.16 4.16
C ARG A 611 9.98 2.93 5.09
N CYS A 612 8.95 2.07 5.13
CA CYS A 612 8.91 0.90 6.01
C CYS A 612 9.79 -0.29 5.57
N SER A 613 10.70 -0.10 4.60
CA SER A 613 11.57 -1.10 3.96
C SER A 613 10.90 -2.32 3.30
N ALA A 614 9.57 -2.45 3.37
CA ALA A 614 8.82 -3.56 2.80
C ALA A 614 9.16 -3.86 1.33
N CYS A 615 9.22 -2.84 0.49
CA CYS A 615 9.52 -3.00 -0.94
C CYS A 615 10.99 -3.38 -1.20
N ILE A 616 11.91 -2.95 -0.34
CA ILE A 616 13.34 -3.30 -0.39
C ILE A 616 13.51 -4.78 -0.04
N VAL A 617 13.03 -5.19 1.14
CA VAL A 617 13.20 -6.55 1.67
C VAL A 617 12.53 -7.63 0.82
N ASN A 618 11.48 -7.28 0.06
CA ASN A 618 10.77 -8.23 -0.80
C ASN A 618 11.19 -8.11 -2.29
N CYS A 619 12.20 -7.31 -2.62
CA CYS A 619 12.69 -7.23 -3.98
C CYS A 619 13.58 -8.45 -4.29
N PRO A 620 13.23 -9.31 -5.26
CA PRO A 620 14.01 -10.52 -5.53
C PRO A 620 15.36 -10.24 -6.23
N THR A 621 15.56 -9.04 -6.78
CA THR A 621 16.77 -8.66 -7.52
C THR A 621 17.49 -7.46 -6.89
N ASP A 622 17.12 -7.11 -5.65
CA ASP A 622 17.72 -6.03 -4.84
C ASP A 622 17.81 -4.66 -5.54
N VAL A 623 16.82 -4.35 -6.39
CA VAL A 623 16.73 -3.10 -7.16
C VAL A 623 16.62 -1.85 -6.28
N LEU A 624 16.00 -2.00 -5.12
CA LEU A 624 15.59 -0.90 -4.26
C LEU A 624 16.50 -0.83 -3.04
N SER A 625 17.01 0.36 -2.72
CA SER A 625 17.81 0.59 -1.52
C SER A 625 17.50 1.95 -0.90
N PHE A 626 17.85 2.12 0.36
CA PHE A 626 17.79 3.42 1.01
C PHE A 626 18.97 4.28 0.60
N GLY A 627 18.71 5.53 0.21
CA GLY A 627 19.75 6.46 -0.22
C GLY A 627 19.33 7.92 -0.08
N THR A 628 20.16 8.81 -0.56
CA THR A 628 19.83 10.23 -0.71
C THR A 628 19.65 10.53 -2.20
N SER A 629 18.64 11.33 -2.56
CA SER A 629 18.61 11.87 -3.92
C SER A 629 19.70 12.93 -4.04
N LYS A 630 20.57 12.80 -5.03
CA LYS A 630 21.51 13.86 -5.41
C LYS A 630 20.77 15.13 -5.81
#